data_AF-A0AAV0LHW1-F1
#
_entry.id   AF-A0AAV0LHW1-F1
#
_cell.length_a   1.000
_cell.length_b   1.000
_cell.length_c   1.000
_cell.angle_alpha   90.00
_cell.angle_beta   90.00
_cell.angle_gamma   90.00
#
_symmetry.space_group_name_H-M   'P 1'
#
loop_
_entity.id
_entity.type
_entity.pdbx_description
1 polymer ?
#
loop_
_entity_poly.entity_id
_entity_poly.type
_entity_poly.pdbx_seq_one_letter_code
_entity_poly.pdbx_strand_id
1 'polypeptide(L)'
;MRNTSPRLRADVEVLRQASEIYTPNVFQMFQEEYLKVWDCTIDKISKTEVEVVYKVIYVGRGTEHQVRFEFSSQGVECSCRKFDFVGILCAHALKVLDKKNIKHIPKQYIMKRWTKDAKDGQIRSSTQIQGGSKELIGKRYLDLNYNFREISTLAAEKDTMVRRKLVILDKLRVVLWCTSKMIRMQ
;
A
#
# COMPACT_ATOMS: atom_id res chain seq x y z
N MET A 1 -10.84 25.50 -2.16
CA MET A 1 -9.93 24.73 -1.28
C MET A 1 -8.51 25.13 -1.63
N ARG A 2 -7.69 25.59 -0.67
CA ARG A 2 -6.28 25.92 -0.94
C ARG A 2 -5.55 24.62 -1.23
N ASN A 3 -5.08 24.44 -2.46
CA ASN A 3 -4.24 23.32 -2.86
C ASN A 3 -2.81 23.60 -2.37
N THR A 4 -2.59 23.47 -1.06
CA THR A 4 -1.23 23.55 -0.50
C THR A 4 -0.47 22.31 -0.96
N SER A 5 0.59 22.52 -1.73
CA SER A 5 1.51 21.46 -2.16
C SER A 5 1.93 20.61 -0.95
N PRO A 6 1.90 19.27 -1.04
CA PRO A 6 2.28 18.41 0.08
C PRO A 6 3.71 18.73 0.53
N ARG A 7 3.94 18.84 1.84
CA ARG A 7 5.30 19.07 2.36
C ARG A 7 6.14 17.81 2.18
N LEU A 8 7.23 17.92 1.42
CA LEU A 8 8.26 16.88 1.33
C LEU A 8 9.10 16.89 2.62
N ARG A 9 9.29 15.71 3.21
CA ARG A 9 10.16 15.50 4.38
C ARG A 9 11.61 15.22 3.99
N ALA A 10 11.86 14.87 2.73
CA ALA A 10 13.18 14.79 2.12
C ALA A 10 13.08 15.27 0.68
N ASP A 11 14.08 16.01 0.21
CA ASP A 11 14.13 16.49 -1.16
C ASP A 11 14.75 15.42 -2.07
N VAL A 12 13.89 14.48 -2.49
CA VAL A 12 14.28 13.37 -3.36
C VAL A 12 13.24 13.14 -4.44
N GLU A 13 13.71 12.73 -5.61
CA GLU A 13 12.91 12.65 -6.83
C GLU A 13 11.69 11.73 -6.71
N VAL A 14 11.83 10.59 -6.01
CA VAL A 14 10.73 9.64 -5.80
C VAL A 14 9.61 10.24 -4.96
N LEU A 15 9.93 11.08 -3.96
CA LEU A 15 8.91 11.78 -3.16
C LEU A 15 8.27 12.91 -3.95
N ARG A 16 9.04 13.64 -4.78
CA ARG A 16 8.52 14.67 -5.68
C ARG A 16 7.50 14.07 -6.64
N GLN A 17 7.87 13.01 -7.36
CA GLN A 17 6.99 12.27 -8.24
C GLN A 17 5.74 11.75 -7.50
N ALA A 18 5.91 11.14 -6.32
CA ALA A 18 4.78 10.64 -5.54
C ALA A 18 3.80 11.76 -5.14
N SER A 19 4.31 12.94 -4.79
CA SER A 19 3.51 14.10 -4.39
C SER A 19 2.68 14.68 -5.54
N GLU A 20 3.17 14.53 -6.77
CA GLU A 20 2.50 14.96 -7.99
C GLU A 20 1.38 13.99 -8.36
N ILE A 21 1.63 12.68 -8.26
CA ILE A 21 0.74 11.61 -8.73
C ILE A 21 -0.35 11.24 -7.71
N TYR A 22 0.01 11.06 -6.44
CA TYR A 22 -0.90 10.52 -5.43
C TYR A 22 -1.80 11.58 -4.79
N THR A 23 -2.98 11.16 -4.34
CA THR A 23 -3.79 12.00 -3.46
C THR A 23 -3.02 12.35 -2.18
N PRO A 24 -3.28 13.50 -1.51
CA PRO A 24 -2.49 13.92 -0.34
C PRO A 24 -2.36 12.87 0.77
N ASN A 25 -3.44 12.13 1.06
CA ASN A 25 -3.43 11.08 2.07
C ASN A 25 -2.55 9.88 1.68
N VAL A 26 -2.64 9.45 0.41
CA VAL A 26 -1.81 8.36 -0.11
C VAL A 26 -0.35 8.81 -0.17
N PHE A 27 -0.07 10.04 -0.58
CA PHE A 27 1.28 10.58 -0.56
C PHE A 27 1.86 10.57 0.85
N GLN A 28 1.08 10.96 1.88
CA GLN A 28 1.54 10.87 3.26
C GLN A 28 1.92 9.43 3.64
N MET A 29 1.08 8.45 3.31
CA MET A 29 1.38 7.04 3.57
C MET A 29 2.64 6.56 2.84
N PHE A 30 2.81 6.95 1.59
CA PHE A 30 4.00 6.63 0.80
C PHE A 30 5.25 7.27 1.41
N GLN A 31 5.18 8.55 1.79
CA GLN A 31 6.28 9.27 2.42
C GLN A 31 6.68 8.63 3.75
N GLU A 32 5.74 8.19 4.58
CA GLU A 32 6.03 7.46 5.81
C GLU A 32 6.69 6.10 5.57
N GLU A 33 6.33 5.39 4.50
CA GLU A 33 7.03 4.16 4.09
C GLU A 33 8.42 4.43 3.55
N TYR A 34 8.58 5.50 2.77
CA TYR A 34 9.88 5.86 2.20
C TYR A 34 10.88 6.27 3.27
N LEU A 35 10.46 7.01 4.31
CA LEU A 35 11.36 7.38 5.40
C LEU A 35 11.92 6.18 6.18
N LYS A 36 11.20 5.04 6.20
CA LYS A 36 11.68 3.81 6.84
C LYS A 36 12.83 3.13 6.08
N VAL A 37 13.09 3.52 4.83
CA VAL A 37 14.20 3.00 4.00
C VAL A 37 15.56 3.25 4.67
N TRP A 38 15.67 4.34 5.42
CA TRP A 38 16.89 4.70 6.16
C TRP A 38 17.18 3.71 7.29
N ASP A 39 16.14 3.16 7.90
CA ASP A 39 16.23 2.15 8.97
C ASP A 39 16.18 0.70 8.44
N CYS A 40 16.40 0.51 7.14
CA CYS A 40 16.49 -0.81 6.53
C CYS A 40 17.95 -1.19 6.24
N THR A 41 18.37 -2.37 6.72
CA THR A 41 19.61 -3.02 6.27
C THR A 41 19.32 -3.90 5.06
N ILE A 42 20.31 -4.07 4.17
CA ILE A 42 20.15 -4.82 2.92
C ILE A 42 21.40 -5.64 2.62
N ASP A 43 21.20 -6.95 2.46
CA ASP A 43 22.24 -7.89 2.05
C ASP A 43 21.82 -8.61 0.77
N LYS A 44 22.76 -8.85 -0.14
CA LYS A 44 22.51 -9.66 -1.33
C LYS A 44 22.57 -11.14 -0.96
N ILE A 45 21.53 -11.90 -1.30
CA ILE A 45 21.46 -13.35 -1.07
C ILE A 45 21.97 -14.10 -2.30
N SER A 46 21.39 -13.80 -3.47
CA SER A 46 21.70 -14.49 -4.72
C SER A 46 21.50 -13.56 -5.91
N LYS A 47 22.10 -13.91 -7.04
CA LYS A 47 21.90 -13.23 -8.32
C LYS A 47 21.98 -14.26 -9.44
N THR A 48 21.02 -14.18 -10.35
CA THR A 48 21.00 -14.89 -11.63
C THR A 48 21.15 -13.87 -12.77
N GLU A 49 21.01 -14.31 -14.01
CA GLU A 49 20.98 -13.41 -15.17
C GLU A 49 19.69 -12.57 -15.23
N VAL A 50 18.58 -13.10 -14.69
CA VAL A 50 17.26 -12.48 -14.79
C VAL A 50 16.87 -11.67 -13.54
N GLU A 51 17.37 -12.06 -12.37
CA GLU A 51 16.99 -11.44 -11.10
C GLU A 51 18.12 -11.40 -10.07
N VAL A 52 17.89 -10.62 -9.02
CA VAL A 52 18.69 -10.62 -7.79
C VAL A 52 17.76 -10.69 -6.59
N VAL A 53 18.14 -11.47 -5.59
CA VAL A 53 17.39 -11.60 -4.35
C VAL A 53 18.17 -10.93 -3.23
N TYR A 54 17.48 -10.06 -2.50
CA TYR A 54 18.00 -9.35 -1.34
C TYR A 54 17.29 -9.81 -0.07
N LYS A 55 18.03 -9.82 1.02
CA LYS A 55 17.54 -9.87 2.40
C LYS A 55 17.44 -8.43 2.88
N VAL A 56 16.28 -8.03 3.38
CA VAL A 56 16.06 -6.69 3.94
C VAL A 56 15.44 -6.80 5.32
N ILE A 57 16.03 -6.10 6.30
CA ILE A 57 15.56 -6.09 7.68
C ILE A 57 15.25 -4.65 8.08
N TYR A 58 14.05 -4.40 8.59
CA TYR A 58 13.70 -3.13 9.22
C TYR A 58 13.99 -3.18 10.72
N VAL A 59 14.88 -2.29 11.18
CA VAL A 59 15.42 -2.29 12.55
C VAL A 59 14.29 -2.23 13.60
N GLY A 60 13.23 -1.47 13.36
CA GLY A 60 12.13 -1.31 14.31
C GLY A 60 11.19 -2.52 14.48
N ARG A 61 11.36 -3.62 13.71
CA ARG A 61 10.54 -4.85 13.86
C ARG A 61 11.36 -6.14 13.97
N GLY A 62 12.64 -6.11 13.59
CA GLY A 62 13.52 -7.28 13.58
C GLY A 62 13.06 -8.43 12.67
N THR A 63 12.07 -8.20 11.80
CA THR A 63 11.55 -9.22 10.88
C THR A 63 12.28 -9.11 9.55
N GLU A 64 12.86 -10.23 9.12
CA GLU A 64 13.52 -10.36 7.83
C GLU A 64 12.51 -10.54 6.69
N HIS A 65 12.78 -9.89 5.57
CA HIS A 65 12.04 -10.06 4.33
C HIS A 65 12.95 -10.26 3.14
N GLN A 66 12.65 -11.30 2.34
CA GLN A 66 13.24 -11.45 1.01
C GLN A 66 12.55 -10.50 0.02
N VAL A 67 13.36 -9.88 -0.83
CA VAL A 67 12.95 -8.99 -1.91
C VAL A 67 13.61 -9.44 -3.21
N ARG A 68 12.82 -9.83 -4.20
CA ARG A 68 13.26 -10.16 -5.54
C ARG A 68 13.22 -8.92 -6.41
N PHE A 69 14.27 -8.72 -7.22
CA PHE A 69 14.33 -7.66 -8.21
C PHE A 69 14.68 -8.25 -9.57
N GLU A 70 13.79 -8.06 -10.54
CA GLU A 70 13.94 -8.51 -11.93
C GLU A 70 14.54 -7.39 -12.79
N PHE A 71 15.58 -7.71 -13.57
CA PHE A 71 16.34 -6.70 -14.31
C PHE A 71 15.58 -6.11 -15.50
N SER A 72 14.85 -6.95 -16.24
CA SER A 72 14.17 -6.58 -17.50
C SER A 72 13.01 -5.62 -17.26
N SER A 73 12.15 -5.95 -16.30
CA SER A 73 10.92 -5.21 -15.99
C SER A 73 11.11 -4.12 -14.94
N GLN A 74 12.29 -4.07 -14.31
CA GLN A 74 12.52 -3.35 -13.05
C GLN A 74 11.49 -3.72 -11.97
N GLY A 75 10.98 -4.96 -12.03
CA GLY A 75 10.02 -5.51 -11.09
C GLY A 75 10.67 -5.72 -9.73
N VAL A 76 9.98 -5.31 -8.67
CA VAL A 76 10.32 -5.58 -7.28
C VAL A 76 9.17 -6.31 -6.59
N GLU A 77 9.46 -7.46 -5.98
CA GLU A 77 8.51 -8.23 -5.20
C GLU A 77 9.06 -8.47 -3.80
N CYS A 78 8.27 -8.19 -2.76
CA CYS A 78 8.69 -8.39 -1.38
C CYS A 78 7.78 -9.42 -0.71
N SER A 79 8.39 -10.37 0.01
CA SER A 79 7.72 -11.39 0.83
C SER A 79 6.74 -10.82 1.89
N CYS A 80 6.87 -9.54 2.26
CA CYS A 80 5.89 -8.89 3.15
C CYS A 80 4.53 -8.63 2.48
N ARG A 81 4.46 -8.71 1.14
CA ARG A 81 3.26 -8.57 0.30
C ARG A 81 2.44 -7.31 0.55
N LYS A 82 3.06 -6.24 1.07
CA LYS A 82 2.34 -4.98 1.36
C LYS A 82 1.70 -4.37 0.11
N PHE A 83 2.37 -4.47 -1.03
CA PHE A 83 1.82 -3.97 -2.29
C PHE A 83 0.53 -4.70 -2.68
N ASP A 84 0.48 -6.02 -2.55
CA ASP A 84 -0.71 -6.81 -2.91
C ASP A 84 -1.94 -6.40 -2.08
N PHE A 85 -1.75 -6.15 -0.78
CA PHE A 85 -2.87 -5.83 0.12
C PHE A 85 -3.19 -4.34 0.23
N VAL A 86 -2.21 -3.44 0.07
CA VAL A 86 -2.38 -1.99 0.26
C VAL A 86 -2.31 -1.23 -1.07
N GLY A 87 -1.52 -1.72 -2.02
CA GLY A 87 -1.22 -1.03 -3.27
C GLY A 87 -0.16 0.05 -3.16
N ILE A 88 0.64 0.02 -2.10
CA ILE A 88 1.77 0.93 -1.86
C ILE A 88 3.00 0.07 -1.56
N LEU A 89 4.11 0.38 -2.20
CA LEU A 89 5.39 -0.31 -1.97
C LEU A 89 5.81 -0.19 -0.51
N CYS A 90 6.29 -1.29 0.07
CA CYS A 90 6.87 -1.27 1.41
C CYS A 90 8.27 -0.67 1.42
N ALA A 91 8.72 -0.24 2.59
CA ALA A 91 10.11 0.18 2.83
C ALA A 91 11.15 -0.82 2.29
N HIS A 92 10.91 -2.13 2.40
CA HIS A 92 11.86 -3.14 1.90
C HIS A 92 12.02 -3.12 0.37
N ALA A 93 10.91 -3.02 -0.36
CA ALA A 93 10.93 -2.91 -1.81
C ALA A 93 11.54 -1.59 -2.24
N LEU A 94 11.19 -0.49 -1.56
CA LEU A 94 11.79 0.84 -1.81
C LEU A 94 13.30 0.84 -1.55
N LYS A 95 13.80 0.13 -0.52
CA LYS A 95 15.23 -0.02 -0.25
C LYS A 95 15.97 -0.72 -1.40
N VAL A 96 15.35 -1.72 -2.02
CA VAL A 96 15.94 -2.40 -3.17
C VAL A 96 15.93 -1.49 -4.41
N LEU A 97 14.85 -0.74 -4.66
CA LEU A 97 14.82 0.24 -5.74
C LEU A 97 15.90 1.32 -5.57
N ASP A 98 16.06 1.83 -4.35
CA ASP A 98 17.12 2.78 -3.99
C ASP A 98 18.52 2.18 -4.24
N LYS A 99 18.76 0.93 -3.79
CA LYS A 99 20.01 0.19 -4.06
C LYS A 99 20.28 -0.01 -5.56
N LYS A 100 19.22 -0.08 -6.37
CA LYS A 100 19.28 -0.17 -7.85
C LYS A 100 19.32 1.19 -8.54
N ASN A 101 19.42 2.28 -7.77
CA ASN A 101 19.45 3.65 -8.27
C ASN A 101 18.20 4.01 -9.11
N ILE A 102 17.06 3.38 -8.80
CA ILE A 102 15.77 3.69 -9.42
C ILE A 102 15.13 4.80 -8.58
N LYS A 103 15.20 6.02 -9.10
CA LYS A 103 14.80 7.25 -8.39
C LYS A 103 13.32 7.62 -8.57
N HIS A 104 12.55 6.77 -9.23
CA HIS A 104 11.13 6.97 -9.53
C HIS A 104 10.34 5.72 -9.16
N ILE A 105 9.05 5.88 -8.89
CA ILE A 105 8.12 4.76 -8.77
C ILE A 105 7.90 4.17 -10.17
N PRO A 106 8.25 2.89 -10.42
CA PRO A 106 7.95 2.25 -11.69
C PRO A 106 6.44 2.22 -11.94
N LYS A 107 6.03 2.42 -13.21
CA LYS A 107 4.61 2.63 -13.57
C LYS A 107 3.68 1.51 -13.10
N GLN A 108 4.16 0.27 -13.10
CA GLN A 108 3.41 -0.90 -12.65
C GLN A 108 3.04 -0.86 -11.15
N TYR A 109 3.71 -0.04 -10.34
CA TYR A 109 3.42 0.15 -8.92
C TYR A 109 2.55 1.38 -8.63
N ILE A 110 2.09 2.09 -9.66
CA ILE A 110 1.16 3.22 -9.52
C ILE A 110 -0.26 2.72 -9.75
N MET A 111 -1.02 2.55 -8.67
CA MET A 111 -2.42 2.11 -8.77
C MET A 111 -3.35 3.30 -9.05
N LYS A 112 -4.17 3.20 -10.10
CA LYS A 112 -5.14 4.24 -10.49
C LYS A 112 -6.04 4.72 -9.35
N ARG A 113 -6.50 3.81 -8.47
CA ARG A 113 -7.35 4.18 -7.31
C ARG A 113 -6.69 5.15 -6.32
N TRP A 114 -5.37 5.28 -6.36
CA TRP A 114 -4.58 6.09 -5.44
C TRP A 114 -4.11 7.42 -6.04
N THR A 115 -4.29 7.61 -7.35
CA THR A 115 -3.88 8.83 -8.05
C THR A 115 -4.91 9.94 -7.88
N LYS A 116 -4.49 11.19 -8.09
CA LYS A 116 -5.40 12.35 -8.09
C LYS A 116 -6.48 12.25 -9.17
N ASP A 117 -6.15 11.60 -10.28
CA ASP A 117 -7.02 11.41 -11.44
C ASP A 117 -8.05 10.28 -11.25
N ALA A 118 -8.06 9.60 -10.10
CA ALA A 118 -9.02 8.54 -9.80
C ALA A 118 -10.49 8.99 -9.90
N LYS A 119 -10.75 10.30 -9.75
CA LYS A 119 -12.08 10.89 -9.84
C LYS A 119 -12.60 11.07 -11.27
N ASP A 120 -11.72 10.97 -12.28
CA ASP A 120 -12.08 11.23 -13.68
C ASP A 120 -12.63 9.98 -14.40
N GLY A 121 -12.53 8.81 -13.75
CA GLY A 121 -13.24 7.61 -14.16
C GLY A 121 -14.67 7.63 -13.63
N GLN A 122 -15.59 8.25 -14.37
CA GLN A 122 -17.02 8.12 -14.10
C GLN A 122 -17.39 6.63 -13.94
N ILE A 123 -17.86 6.28 -12.75
CA ILE A 123 -18.69 5.09 -12.56
C ILE A 123 -19.93 5.35 -13.43
N ARG A 124 -19.96 4.79 -14.64
CA ARG A 124 -21.23 4.56 -15.35
C ARG A 124 -21.99 3.55 -14.49
N SER A 125 -22.76 4.07 -13.53
CA SER A 125 -23.63 3.29 -12.66
C SER A 125 -24.80 2.78 -13.49
N SER A 126 -24.55 1.78 -14.32
CA SER A 126 -25.59 0.99 -14.97
C SER A 126 -26.12 -0.04 -13.98
N THR A 127 -26.81 0.41 -12.93
CA THR A 127 -27.84 -0.42 -12.30
C THR A 127 -28.81 0.51 -11.58
N GLN A 128 -30.00 0.65 -12.16
CA GLN A 128 -31.16 1.12 -11.42
C GLN A 128 -31.38 0.17 -10.23
N ILE A 129 -31.34 0.69 -9.00
CA ILE A 129 -31.77 -0.06 -7.82
C ILE A 129 -33.00 0.66 -7.26
N GLN A 130 -34.17 0.08 -7.50
CA GLN A 130 -35.35 0.34 -6.67
C GLN A 130 -35.23 -0.54 -5.42
N GLY A 131 -35.09 0.07 -4.25
CA GLY A 131 -35.03 -0.61 -2.95
C GLY A 131 -34.37 0.26 -1.86
N GLY A 132 -35.03 0.42 -0.72
CA GLY A 132 -34.68 1.37 0.34
C GLY A 132 -33.23 1.30 0.80
N SER A 133 -32.48 2.37 0.52
CA SER A 133 -31.03 2.55 0.75
C SER A 133 -30.50 2.05 2.11
N LYS A 134 -31.30 2.13 3.19
CA LYS A 134 -30.89 1.74 4.55
C LYS A 134 -30.80 0.22 4.76
N GLU A 135 -31.68 -0.56 4.14
CA GLU A 135 -31.70 -2.03 4.30
C GLU A 135 -30.53 -2.69 3.55
N LEU A 136 -30.17 -2.15 2.38
CA LEU A 136 -29.03 -2.58 1.58
C LEU A 136 -27.68 -2.34 2.28
N ILE A 137 -27.56 -1.23 3.02
CA ILE A 137 -26.35 -0.94 3.83
C ILE A 137 -26.23 -1.92 5.00
N GLY A 138 -27.33 -2.22 5.68
CA GLY A 138 -27.35 -3.21 6.77
C GLY A 138 -26.89 -4.59 6.32
N LYS A 139 -27.38 -5.07 5.17
CA LYS A 139 -26.98 -6.36 4.59
C LYS A 139 -25.48 -6.39 4.22
N ARG A 140 -24.98 -5.34 3.56
CA ARG A 140 -23.54 -5.21 3.23
C ARG A 140 -22.63 -5.15 4.45
N TYR A 141 -23.07 -4.45 5.51
CA TYR A 141 -22.33 -4.37 6.77
C TYR A 141 -22.25 -5.73 7.46
N LEU A 142 -23.36 -6.47 7.53
CA LEU A 142 -23.40 -7.80 8.15
C LEU A 142 -22.50 -8.79 7.41
N ASP A 143 -22.57 -8.79 6.08
CA ASP A 143 -21.74 -9.65 5.23
C ASP A 143 -20.24 -9.34 5.41
N LEU A 144 -19.86 -8.05 5.42
CA LEU A 144 -18.49 -7.65 5.67
C LEU A 144 -18.01 -8.02 7.09
N ASN A 145 -18.88 -7.90 8.09
CA ASN A 145 -18.57 -8.23 9.48
C ASN A 145 -18.37 -9.75 9.66
N TYR A 146 -19.19 -10.56 8.99
CA TYR A 146 -19.06 -12.01 8.98
C TYR A 146 -17.70 -12.43 8.38
N ASN A 147 -17.39 -11.94 7.18
CA ASN A 147 -16.11 -12.21 6.52
C ASN A 147 -14.91 -11.74 7.35
N PHE A 148 -15.02 -10.56 7.97
CA PHE A 148 -13.98 -10.04 8.86
C PHE A 148 -13.75 -10.91 10.09
N ARG A 149 -14.83 -11.40 10.73
CA ARG A 149 -14.77 -12.30 11.88
C ARG A 149 -14.09 -13.60 11.52
N GLU A 150 -14.48 -14.22 10.41
CA GLU A 150 -13.89 -15.48 9.94
C GLU A 150 -12.38 -15.35 9.70
N ILE A 151 -11.96 -14.32 8.94
CA ILE A 151 -10.53 -14.03 8.72
C ILE A 151 -9.81 -13.75 10.04
N SER A 152 -10.44 -13.02 10.96
CA SER A 152 -9.85 -12.69 12.26
C SER A 152 -9.66 -13.91 13.16
N THR A 153 -10.57 -14.87 13.12
CA THR A 153 -10.49 -16.14 13.86
C THR A 153 -9.38 -17.02 13.28
N LEU A 154 -9.38 -17.23 11.96
CA LEU A 154 -8.32 -17.99 11.27
C LEU A 154 -6.92 -17.38 11.49
N ALA A 155 -6.82 -16.05 11.54
CA ALA A 155 -5.58 -15.36 11.84
C ALA A 155 -5.17 -15.44 13.32
N ALA A 156 -6.09 -15.68 14.25
CA ALA A 156 -5.78 -15.83 15.67
C ALA A 156 -5.23 -17.21 16.03
N GLU A 157 -5.54 -18.24 15.24
CA GLU A 157 -5.12 -19.63 15.46
C GLU A 157 -3.65 -19.90 15.08
N LYS A 158 -2.96 -18.96 14.41
CA LYS A 158 -1.53 -19.06 14.08
C LYS A 158 -0.71 -18.02 14.84
N ASP A 159 0.10 -18.46 15.80
CA ASP A 159 0.94 -17.61 16.69
C ASP A 159 1.83 -16.59 15.95
N THR A 160 2.24 -16.89 14.71
CA THR A 160 3.03 -15.97 13.86
C THR A 160 2.26 -14.72 13.41
N MET A 161 0.94 -14.65 13.61
CA MET A 161 0.08 -13.56 13.14
C MET A 161 -0.36 -12.57 14.22
N VAL A 162 -0.08 -12.80 15.51
CA VAL A 162 -0.46 -11.86 16.60
C VAL A 162 0.17 -10.47 16.38
N ARG A 163 1.41 -10.40 15.88
CA ARG A 163 2.07 -9.13 15.47
C ARG A 163 1.56 -8.57 14.14
N ARG A 164 0.92 -9.38 13.28
CA ARG A 164 0.30 -8.95 12.01
C ARG A 164 -1.15 -8.47 12.21
N LYS A 165 -1.82 -8.88 13.29
CA LYS A 165 -3.19 -8.48 13.65
C LYS A 165 -3.34 -6.96 13.78
N LEU A 166 -2.37 -6.31 14.42
CA LEU A 166 -2.30 -4.83 14.49
C LEU A 166 -2.14 -4.18 13.11
N VAL A 167 -1.38 -4.80 12.21
CA VAL A 167 -1.15 -4.30 10.86
C VAL A 167 -2.38 -4.48 9.98
N ILE A 168 -3.13 -5.57 10.13
CA ILE A 168 -4.40 -5.81 9.41
C ILE A 168 -5.47 -4.83 9.92
N LEU A 169 -5.56 -4.60 11.23
CA LEU A 169 -6.48 -3.61 11.81
C LEU A 169 -6.14 -2.17 11.40
N ASP A 170 -4.86 -1.78 11.36
CA ASP A 170 -4.44 -0.47 10.83
C ASP A 170 -4.71 -0.36 9.32
N LYS A 171 -4.48 -1.43 8.55
CA LYS A 171 -4.74 -1.47 7.11
C LYS A 171 -6.24 -1.40 6.80
N LEU A 172 -7.09 -2.08 7.56
CA LEU A 172 -8.54 -1.99 7.45
C LEU A 172 -9.03 -0.61 7.88
N ARG A 173 -8.45 -0.01 8.92
CA ARG A 173 -8.73 1.39 9.29
C ARG A 173 -8.36 2.35 8.16
N VAL A 174 -7.25 2.16 7.47
CA VAL A 174 -6.86 2.99 6.33
C VAL A 174 -7.81 2.82 5.15
N VAL A 175 -8.18 1.59 4.79
CA VAL A 175 -9.13 1.31 3.70
C VAL A 175 -10.53 1.83 4.06
N LEU A 176 -11.00 1.62 5.29
CA LEU A 176 -12.29 2.11 5.78
C LEU A 176 -12.30 3.63 5.96
N TRP A 177 -11.19 4.26 6.38
CA TRP A 177 -11.07 5.71 6.51
C TRP A 177 -11.02 6.42 5.15
N CYS A 178 -10.28 5.87 4.19
CA CYS A 178 -10.22 6.40 2.83
C CYS A 178 -11.55 6.24 2.09
N THR A 179 -12.28 5.14 2.29
CA THR A 179 -13.61 4.93 1.69
C THR A 179 -14.72 5.72 2.39
N SER A 180 -14.70 5.81 3.73
CA SER A 180 -15.73 6.54 4.49
C SER A 180 -15.67 8.07 4.33
N LYS A 181 -14.48 8.64 4.10
CA LYS A 181 -14.35 10.08 3.81
C LYS A 181 -14.61 10.45 2.35
N MET A 182 -14.50 9.51 1.41
CA MET A 182 -14.95 9.73 0.02
C MET A 182 -16.49 9.79 -0.10
N ILE A 183 -17.22 9.11 0.80
CA ILE A 183 -18.70 9.11 0.80
C ILE A 183 -19.29 10.34 1.51
N ARG A 184 -18.56 10.98 2.44
CA ARG A 184 -19.03 12.17 3.20
C ARG A 184 -18.67 13.53 2.58
N MET A 185 -18.33 13.57 1.30
CA MET A 185 -18.13 14.83 0.54
C MET A 185 -19.11 14.96 -0.63
N GLN A 186 -20.32 14.44 -0.45
CA GLN A 186 -21.53 14.82 -1.21
C GLN A 186 -22.52 15.46 -0.25
#